data_AF-A0A3M7TQL3-F1
#
_entry.id   AF-A0A3M7TQL3-F1
#
_cell.length_a   1.000
_cell.length_b   1.000
_cell.length_c   1.000
_cell.angle_alpha   90.00
_cell.angle_beta   90.00
_cell.angle_gamma   90.00
#
_symmetry.space_group_name_H-M   'P 1'
#
loop_
_entity.id
_entity.type
_entity.pdbx_description
1 polymer ?
#
loop_
_entity_poly.entity_id
_entity_poly.type
_entity_poly.pdbx_seq_one_letter_code
_entity_poly.pdbx_strand_id
1 'polypeptide(L)'
;MRTLFVVLSLLHVPFLISYIEYYNRFYGELPLTLGVPFLIHIGFAVGIGIISARIPLSWFLIVNLSLLLSHVLLAEWFIAEEHAYWFKPFGPTWTIFLSASFYFAVQGIARWGAFVAKKGMQV
;
A
#
# COMPACT_ATOMS: atom_id res chain seq x y z
N MET A 1 -18.85 2.70 -5.60
CA MET A 1 -17.92 2.59 -4.44
C MET A 1 -17.08 1.32 -4.48
N ARG A 2 -17.66 0.12 -4.63
CA ARG A 2 -16.87 -1.14 -4.71
C ARG A 2 -15.87 -1.15 -5.86
N THR A 3 -16.32 -0.81 -7.08
CA THR A 3 -15.43 -0.72 -8.26
C THR A 3 -14.29 0.28 -8.04
N LEU A 4 -14.59 1.47 -7.52
CA LEU A 4 -13.59 2.49 -7.21
C LEU A 4 -12.55 1.99 -6.19
N PHE A 5 -13.00 1.33 -5.12
CA PHE A 5 -12.09 0.71 -4.15
C PHE A 5 -11.19 -0.33 -4.79
N VAL A 6 -11.74 -1.26 -5.58
CA VAL A 6 -10.94 -2.28 -6.26
C VAL A 6 -9.92 -1.65 -7.21
N VAL A 7 -10.36 -0.73 -8.09
CA VAL A 7 -9.48 -0.05 -9.06
C VAL A 7 -8.35 0.71 -8.36
N LEU A 8 -8.65 1.45 -7.29
CA LEU A 8 -7.62 2.19 -6.54
C LEU A 8 -6.68 1.27 -5.77
N SER A 9 -7.17 0.12 -5.30
CA SER A 9 -6.35 -0.82 -4.53
C SER A 9 -5.40 -1.63 -5.44
N LEU A 10 -5.77 -1.84 -6.70
CA LEU A 10 -4.93 -2.45 -7.74
C LEU A 10 -3.72 -1.60 -8.16
N LEU A 11 -3.60 -0.36 -7.66
CA LEU A 11 -2.40 0.45 -7.90
C LEU A 11 -1.15 -0.11 -7.21
N HIS A 12 -1.29 -1.07 -6.29
CA HIS A 12 -0.16 -1.65 -5.56
C HIS A 12 0.80 -0.60 -4.97
N VAL A 13 0.27 0.47 -4.35
CA VAL A 13 1.03 1.61 -3.85
C VAL A 13 2.27 1.24 -3.00
N PRO A 14 2.19 0.32 -2.02
CA PRO A 14 3.39 -0.13 -1.29
C PRO A 14 4.51 -0.65 -2.19
N PHE A 15 4.19 -1.56 -3.11
CA PHE A 15 5.16 -2.10 -4.06
C PHE A 15 5.69 -1.02 -5.00
N LEU A 16 4.80 -0.20 -5.59
CA LEU A 16 5.23 0.85 -6.53
C LEU A 16 6.23 1.82 -5.91
N ILE A 17 6.00 2.22 -4.66
CA ILE A 17 6.92 3.13 -3.96
C ILE A 17 8.30 2.48 -3.78
N SER A 18 8.35 1.25 -3.26
CA SER A 18 9.61 0.53 -3.10
C SER A 18 10.30 0.25 -4.43
N TYR A 19 9.51 -0.07 -5.48
CA TYR A 19 10.03 -0.35 -6.81
C TYR A 19 10.56 0.90 -7.50
N ILE A 20 9.91 2.04 -7.36
CA ILE A 20 10.39 3.33 -7.87
C ILE A 20 11.72 3.70 -7.21
N GLU A 21 11.83 3.55 -5.89
CA GLU A 21 13.07 3.84 -5.16
C GLU A 21 14.21 2.90 -5.59
N TYR A 22 13.90 1.60 -5.70
CA TYR A 22 14.81 0.59 -6.25
C TYR A 22 15.28 0.96 -7.66
N TYR A 23 14.34 1.24 -8.57
CA TYR A 23 14.64 1.52 -9.96
C TYR A 23 15.48 2.79 -10.11
N ASN A 24 15.10 3.85 -9.41
CA ASN A 24 15.84 5.12 -9.41
C ASN A 24 17.29 4.94 -8.98
N ARG A 25 17.52 4.07 -7.99
CA ARG A 25 18.84 3.84 -7.43
C ARG A 25 19.77 3.02 -8.33
N PHE A 26 19.24 2.01 -9.01
CA PHE A 26 20.07 1.04 -9.75
C PHE A 26 20.05 1.25 -11.26
N TYR A 27 19.02 1.91 -11.81
CA TYR A 27 18.82 2.06 -13.24
C TYR A 27 18.72 3.52 -13.71
N GLY A 28 18.73 4.51 -12.79
CA GLY A 28 18.83 5.94 -13.12
C GLY A 28 17.54 6.75 -12.92
N GLU A 29 17.63 8.06 -13.20
CA GLU A 29 16.82 9.10 -12.56
C GLU A 29 15.31 9.06 -12.86
N LEU A 30 14.54 8.62 -11.88
CA LEU A 30 13.17 9.10 -11.67
C LEU A 30 13.25 10.37 -10.80
N PRO A 31 12.67 11.51 -11.20
CA PRO A 31 12.79 12.80 -10.52
C PRO A 31 11.92 12.89 -9.25
N LEU A 32 11.87 11.83 -8.45
CA LEU A 32 11.10 11.77 -7.21
C LEU A 32 12.03 12.00 -6.02
N THR A 33 11.83 13.14 -5.35
CA THR A 33 12.55 13.55 -4.16
C THR A 33 12.22 12.66 -2.96
N LEU A 34 13.25 12.27 -2.21
CA LEU A 34 13.15 11.56 -0.93
C LEU A 34 12.18 12.34 0.01
N GLY A 35 11.13 11.67 0.50
CA GLY A 35 10.10 12.23 1.39
C GLY A 35 8.69 12.34 0.78
N VAL A 36 8.59 12.62 -0.52
CA VAL A 36 7.32 12.57 -1.27
C VAL A 36 6.67 11.18 -1.25
N PRO A 37 7.41 10.06 -1.34
CA PRO A 37 6.81 8.73 -1.35
C PRO A 37 6.06 8.37 -0.07
N PHE A 38 6.54 8.81 1.11
CA PHE A 38 5.89 8.50 2.38
C PHE A 38 4.55 9.23 2.55
N LEU A 39 4.48 10.50 2.16
CA LEU A 39 3.23 11.26 2.19
C LEU A 39 2.21 10.72 1.19
N ILE A 40 2.66 10.33 0.00
CA ILE A 40 1.81 9.64 -0.99
C ILE A 40 1.32 8.31 -0.41
N HIS A 41 2.19 7.53 0.24
CA HIS A 41 1.84 6.27 0.87
C HIS A 41 0.71 6.44 1.90
N ILE A 42 0.88 7.35 2.86
CA ILE A 42 -0.13 7.61 3.88
C ILE A 42 -1.39 8.20 3.27
N GLY A 43 -1.26 9.18 2.37
CA GLY A 43 -2.39 9.85 1.73
C GLY A 43 -3.29 8.87 0.97
N PHE A 44 -2.69 7.99 0.18
CA PHE A 44 -3.43 6.92 -0.51
C PHE A 44 -4.04 5.92 0.47
N ALA A 45 -3.31 5.49 1.51
CA ALA A 45 -3.85 4.58 2.52
C ALA A 45 -5.09 5.18 3.20
N VAL A 46 -5.02 6.45 3.62
CA VAL A 46 -6.13 7.15 4.26
C VAL A 46 -7.29 7.31 3.29
N GLY A 47 -7.04 7.74 2.04
CA GLY A 47 -8.07 7.92 1.02
C GLY A 47 -8.82 6.62 0.71
N ILE A 48 -8.09 5.52 0.46
CA ILE A 48 -8.68 4.20 0.23
C ILE A 48 -9.42 3.71 1.48
N GLY A 49 -8.86 3.92 2.68
CA GLY A 49 -9.50 3.62 3.94
C GLY A 49 -10.87 4.29 4.08
N ILE A 50 -10.95 5.60 3.84
CA ILE A 50 -12.19 6.38 3.88
C ILE A 50 -13.20 5.86 2.82
N ILE A 51 -12.77 5.61 1.59
CA ILE A 51 -13.63 5.07 0.52
C ILE A 51 -14.18 3.70 0.91
N SER A 52 -13.34 2.85 1.50
CA SER A 52 -13.69 1.49 1.93
C SER A 52 -14.65 1.46 3.12
N ALA A 53 -14.88 2.58 3.81
CA ALA A 53 -15.83 2.66 4.93
C ALA A 53 -17.27 2.26 4.53
N ARG A 54 -17.60 2.43 3.25
CA ARG A 54 -18.91 2.08 2.66
C ARG A 54 -19.00 0.65 2.14
N ILE A 55 -17.93 -0.14 2.26
CA ILE A 55 -17.81 -1.50 1.72
C ILE A 55 -17.89 -2.51 2.85
N PRO A 56 -18.53 -3.69 2.68
CA PRO A 56 -18.54 -4.71 3.71
C PRO A 56 -17.13 -5.06 4.20
N LEU A 57 -16.97 -5.29 5.51
CA LEU A 57 -15.67 -5.61 6.10
C LEU A 57 -15.04 -6.85 5.46
N SER A 58 -15.84 -7.87 5.15
CA SER A 58 -15.38 -9.08 4.46
C SER A 58 -14.70 -8.77 3.12
N TRP A 59 -15.30 -7.90 2.30
CA TRP A 59 -14.73 -7.47 1.03
C TRP A 59 -13.45 -6.66 1.20
N PHE A 60 -13.41 -5.78 2.21
CA PHE A 60 -12.21 -5.02 2.53
C PHE A 60 -11.04 -5.93 2.92
N LEU A 61 -11.30 -6.94 3.76
CA LEU A 61 -10.29 -7.92 4.19
C LEU A 61 -9.83 -8.78 3.02
N ILE A 62 -10.74 -9.36 2.23
CA ILE A 62 -10.40 -10.21 1.08
C ILE A 62 -9.50 -9.45 0.11
N VAL A 63 -9.90 -8.24 -0.30
CA VAL A 63 -9.13 -7.46 -1.27
C VAL A 63 -7.74 -7.10 -0.72
N ASN A 64 -7.64 -6.60 0.52
CA ASN A 64 -6.35 -6.24 1.08
C ASN A 64 -5.42 -7.44 1.31
N LEU A 65 -5.95 -8.59 1.76
CA LEU A 65 -5.15 -9.81 1.91
C LEU A 65 -4.66 -10.34 0.56
N SER A 66 -5.52 -10.34 -0.46
CA SER A 66 -5.10 -10.69 -1.83
C SER A 66 -4.01 -9.75 -2.34
N LEU A 67 -4.14 -8.44 -2.08
CA LEU A 67 -3.13 -7.46 -2.47
C LEU A 67 -1.80 -7.67 -1.75
N LEU A 68 -1.86 -7.96 -0.45
CA LEU A 68 -0.67 -8.25 0.35
C LEU A 68 0.13 -9.43 -0.21
N LEU A 69 -0.53 -10.49 -0.67
CA LEU A 69 0.12 -11.60 -1.38
C LEU A 69 0.70 -11.17 -2.73
N SER A 70 -0.06 -10.43 -3.53
CA SER A 70 0.45 -9.97 -4.84
C SER A 70 1.62 -8.98 -4.72
N HIS A 71 1.70 -8.19 -3.66
CA HIS A 71 2.86 -7.33 -3.39
C HIS A 71 4.14 -8.13 -3.20
N VAL A 72 4.06 -9.25 -2.48
CA VAL A 72 5.17 -10.18 -2.26
C VAL A 72 5.60 -10.80 -3.59
N LEU A 73 4.65 -11.26 -4.41
CA LEU A 73 4.96 -11.83 -5.74
C LEU A 73 5.60 -10.79 -6.67
N LEU A 74 5.08 -9.56 -6.69
CA LEU A 74 5.67 -8.48 -7.49
C LEU A 74 7.09 -8.15 -7.02
N ALA A 75 7.34 -8.14 -5.71
CA ALA A 75 8.69 -7.93 -5.17
C ALA A 75 9.68 -8.99 -5.68
N GLU A 76 9.27 -10.27 -5.63
CA GLU A 76 10.09 -11.40 -6.06
C GLU A 76 10.40 -11.38 -7.56
N TRP A 77 9.45 -10.92 -8.39
CA TRP A 77 9.63 -10.89 -9.84
C TRP A 77 10.38 -9.67 -10.37
N PHE A 78 10.23 -8.51 -9.72
CA PHE A 78 10.75 -7.25 -10.25
C PHE A 78 12.02 -6.74 -9.56
N ILE A 79 12.35 -7.24 -8.36
CA ILE A 79 13.55 -6.81 -7.64
C ILE A 79 14.64 -7.87 -7.79
N ALA A 80 15.68 -7.55 -8.55
CA ALA A 80 16.79 -8.45 -8.78
C ALA A 80 17.53 -8.82 -7.48
N GLU A 81 17.85 -10.11 -7.33
CA GLU A 81 18.50 -10.66 -6.14
C GLU A 81 19.89 -10.05 -5.87
N GLU A 82 20.63 -9.70 -6.94
CA GLU A 82 21.92 -9.02 -6.85
C GLU A 82 21.87 -7.67 -6.13
N HIS A 83 20.68 -7.05 -6.07
CA HIS A 83 20.43 -5.79 -5.37
C HIS A 83 19.72 -5.98 -4.02
N ALA A 84 19.44 -7.21 -3.60
CA ALA A 84 18.73 -7.51 -2.36
C ALA A 84 19.45 -6.97 -1.11
N TYR A 85 20.76 -6.75 -1.18
CA TYR A 85 21.56 -6.17 -0.10
C TYR A 85 21.05 -4.78 0.35
N TRP A 86 20.38 -4.05 -0.53
CA TRP A 86 19.78 -2.75 -0.21
C TRP A 86 18.62 -2.86 0.78
N PHE A 87 17.93 -4.00 0.80
CA PHE A 87 16.76 -4.22 1.64
C PHE A 87 17.11 -4.89 2.98
N LYS A 88 18.39 -4.85 3.38
CA LYS A 88 18.83 -5.41 4.67
C LYS A 88 18.17 -4.66 5.84
N PRO A 89 17.86 -5.36 6.95
CA PRO A 89 18.24 -6.75 7.21
C PRO A 89 17.29 -7.81 6.64
N PHE A 90 16.13 -7.44 6.11
CA PHE A 90 15.04 -8.39 5.86
C PHE A 90 14.95 -8.91 4.40
N GLY A 91 15.55 -8.21 3.44
CA GLY A 91 15.42 -8.51 2.02
C GLY A 91 14.18 -7.89 1.37
N PRO A 92 14.09 -7.85 0.03
CA PRO A 92 13.08 -7.08 -0.69
C PRO A 92 11.64 -7.49 -0.36
N THR A 93 11.40 -8.80 -0.38
CA THR A 93 10.09 -9.39 -0.14
C THR A 93 9.55 -9.06 1.25
N TRP A 94 10.38 -9.20 2.29
CA TRP A 94 9.97 -8.86 3.66
C TRP A 94 9.78 -7.37 3.86
N THR A 95 10.64 -6.52 3.30
CA THR A 95 10.48 -5.06 3.40
C THR A 95 9.17 -4.61 2.77
N ILE A 96 8.82 -5.15 1.60
CA ILE A 96 7.55 -4.83 0.92
C ILE A 96 6.36 -5.41 1.69
N PHE A 97 6.48 -6.61 2.26
CA PHE A 97 5.45 -7.18 3.13
C PHE A 97 5.17 -6.30 4.35
N LEU A 98 6.22 -5.81 5.03
CA LEU A 98 6.07 -4.90 6.17
C LEU A 98 5.43 -3.57 5.75
N SER A 99 5.88 -2.99 4.63
CA SER A 99 5.29 -1.77 4.08
C SER A 99 3.81 -1.95 3.73
N ALA A 100 3.45 -3.04 3.04
CA ALA A 100 2.07 -3.35 2.68
C ALA A 100 1.20 -3.64 3.91
N SER A 101 1.75 -4.28 4.94
CA SER A 101 1.08 -4.52 6.21
C SER A 101 0.79 -3.21 6.95
N PHE A 102 1.77 -2.31 7.00
CA PHE A 102 1.58 -0.96 7.54
C PHE A 102 0.52 -0.17 6.76
N TYR A 103 0.58 -0.20 5.43
CA TYR A 103 -0.40 0.43 4.55
C TYR A 103 -1.82 -0.09 4.81
N PHE A 104 -1.97 -1.41 4.97
CA PHE A 104 -3.24 -2.04 5.31
C PHE A 104 -3.74 -1.62 6.70
N ALA A 105 -2.86 -1.54 7.70
CA ALA A 105 -3.21 -1.05 9.03
C ALA A 105 -3.72 0.40 9.01
N VAL A 106 -3.03 1.30 8.29
CA VAL A 106 -3.45 2.71 8.13
C VAL A 106 -4.80 2.81 7.42
N GLN A 107 -5.02 2.04 6.34
CA GLN A 107 -6.33 1.93 5.70
C GLN A 107 -7.41 1.49 6.69
N GLY A 108 -7.13 0.48 7.52
CA GLY A 108 -8.05 -0.04 8.53
C GLY A 108 -8.43 1.01 9.58
N ILE A 109 -7.45 1.77 10.08
CA ILE A 109 -7.66 2.85 11.04
C ILE A 109 -8.52 3.96 10.41
N ALA A 110 -8.16 4.43 9.21
CA ALA A 110 -8.90 5.48 8.51
C ALA A 110 -10.34 5.02 8.18
N ARG A 111 -10.50 3.76 7.76
CA ARG A 111 -11.80 3.12 7.52
C ARG A 111 -12.67 3.15 8.77
N TRP A 112 -12.11 2.77 9.93
CA TRP A 112 -12.82 2.74 11.19
C TRP A 112 -13.27 4.15 11.61
N GLY A 113 -12.35 5.12 11.58
CA GLY A 113 -12.64 6.52 11.89
C GLY A 113 -13.76 7.09 11.02
N ALA A 114 -13.71 6.85 9.71
CA ALA A 114 -14.75 7.31 8.77
C ALA A 114 -16.11 6.64 9.01
N PHE A 115 -16.12 5.36 9.40
CA PHE A 115 -17.35 4.65 9.74
C PHE A 115 -18.01 5.19 11.02
N VAL A 116 -17.21 5.44 12.07
CA VAL A 116 -17.68 6.00 13.34
C VAL A 116 -18.22 7.43 13.15
N ALA A 117 -17.46 8.29 12.45
CA ALA A 117 -17.87 9.67 12.18
C ALA A 117 -19.23 9.73 11.45
N LYS A 118 -19.45 8.84 10.47
CA LYS A 118 -20.73 8.78 9.75
C LYS A 118 -21.90 8.40 10.67
N LYS A 119 -21.70 7.46 11.60
CA LYS A 119 -22.76 7.06 12.54
C LYS A 119 -23.07 8.15 13.56
N GLY A 120 -22.07 8.90 14.02
CA GLY A 120 -22.25 9.98 14.99
C GLY A 120 -23.08 11.16 14.48
N MET A 121 -23.15 11.39 13.17
CA MET A 121 -23.99 12.45 12.55
C MET A 121 -25.45 12.05 12.33
N GLN A 122 -25.82 10.79 12.61
CA GLN A 122 -27.19 10.29 12.43
C GLN A 122 -27.99 10.26 13.75
N VAL A 123 -27.40 10.79 14.82
CA VAL A 123 -28.02 11.00 16.15
C VAL A 123 -28.32 12.49 16.28
#